data_AF-A0A9R0D947-F1
#
_entry.id   AF-A0A9R0D947-F1
#
_cell.length_a   1.000
_cell.length_b   1.000
_cell.length_c   1.000
_cell.angle_alpha   90.00
_cell.angle_beta   90.00
_cell.angle_gamma   90.00
#
_symmetry.space_group_name_H-M   'P 1'
#
loop_
_entity.id
_entity.type
_entity.pdbx_description
1 polymer ?
#
loop_
_entity_poly.entity_id
_entity_poly.type
_entity_poly.pdbx_seq_one_letter_code
_entity_poly.pdbx_strand_id
1 'polypeptide(L)'
;MYQNQGGYPQQGGYPQAGYPQGGYPPPQGGYPQGGYPQGGYPPPGGYPQQGYPPPPQGYPAYGGAGFGEPAGYAPPPQGVGEDGEVKGFDFTEQSIRRGFIRKVYSILMCQLLVTMGFIALFLFHKPTKLWAYRNPWLFWVAFAVVFVCLIVMACCHNVRRQAPMNFIFLGIFTVAESFLLGVTSSVYDVDAVLMAVGITAAVCLALTLFAFQTKWDFTVMGGFLLCATVVLLIFGIVCIFIPGNKIVTLVYASIGALIFSLYLVYDTQLMMGGKHKYSISPEEYIFAALNLYLDIINIFLYILTIIGAARD
;
A
#
# COMPACT_ATOMS: atom_id res chain seq x y z
N MET A 1 -11.84 84.07 -23.50
CA MET A 1 -11.46 84.69 -22.21
C MET A 1 -11.73 83.66 -21.12
N TYR A 2 -10.78 83.53 -20.18
CA TYR A 2 -10.78 82.88 -18.85
C TYR A 2 -12.19 82.55 -18.25
N GLN A 3 -12.48 81.51 -17.46
CA GLN A 3 -11.73 80.73 -16.46
C GLN A 3 -12.63 79.55 -15.95
N ASN A 4 -12.04 78.39 -15.59
CA ASN A 4 -12.27 77.53 -14.39
C ASN A 4 -13.72 77.15 -13.94
N GLN A 5 -14.14 75.94 -13.56
CA GLN A 5 -13.60 74.90 -12.65
C GLN A 5 -14.38 73.58 -12.82
N GLY A 6 -13.74 72.42 -12.54
CA GLY A 6 -14.45 71.13 -12.37
C GLY A 6 -13.58 69.89 -12.56
N GLY A 7 -12.44 69.80 -11.87
CA GLY A 7 -11.55 68.64 -11.88
C GLY A 7 -11.83 67.66 -10.74
N TYR A 8 -11.84 66.36 -11.06
CA TYR A 8 -11.93 65.23 -10.14
C TYR A 8 -10.72 65.17 -9.18
N PRO A 9 -10.88 64.91 -7.87
CA PRO A 9 -9.75 64.70 -6.97
C PRO A 9 -9.21 63.27 -7.03
N GLN A 10 -7.89 63.16 -7.21
CA GLN A 10 -7.05 61.99 -6.92
C GLN A 10 -6.45 62.08 -5.50
N GLN A 11 -6.07 60.90 -4.99
CA GLN A 11 -5.15 60.57 -3.90
C GLN A 11 -5.64 60.56 -2.43
N GLY A 12 -5.43 59.41 -1.82
CA GLY A 12 -5.41 59.15 -0.39
C GLY A 12 -4.81 57.76 -0.13
N GLY A 13 -3.50 57.63 -0.31
CA GLY A 13 -2.75 56.41 -0.05
C GLY A 13 -2.64 56.13 1.45
N TYR A 14 -2.83 54.88 1.83
CA TYR A 14 -2.76 54.40 3.21
C TYR A 14 -1.28 54.30 3.66
N PRO A 15 -0.95 54.73 4.89
CA PRO A 15 0.44 54.79 5.36
C PRO A 15 1.03 53.40 5.63
N GLN A 16 2.23 53.18 5.08
CA GLN A 16 3.06 52.00 5.29
C GLN A 16 3.83 52.17 6.62
N ALA A 17 3.45 51.41 7.65
CA ALA A 17 4.15 51.39 8.93
C ALA A 17 5.48 50.63 8.79
N GLY A 18 6.59 51.32 9.09
CA GLY A 18 7.95 50.78 9.01
C GLY A 18 8.20 49.71 10.08
N TYR A 19 8.83 48.61 9.67
CA TYR A 19 9.34 47.59 10.56
C TYR A 19 10.57 48.12 11.31
N PRO A 20 10.64 47.99 12.65
CA PRO A 20 11.83 48.38 13.41
C PRO A 20 12.99 47.41 13.16
N GLN A 21 14.17 47.96 12.86
CA GLN A 21 15.44 47.23 12.83
C GLN A 21 15.80 46.77 14.26
N GLY A 22 15.69 45.47 14.52
CA GLY A 22 16.17 44.83 15.74
C GLY A 22 17.65 44.46 15.61
N GLY A 23 18.50 45.07 16.44
CA GLY A 23 19.93 44.79 16.53
C GLY A 23 20.25 43.42 17.11
N TYR A 24 21.41 42.89 16.72
CA TYR A 24 21.96 41.63 17.23
C TYR A 24 22.20 41.68 18.76
N PRO A 25 21.86 40.63 19.52
CA PRO A 25 22.22 40.54 20.92
C PRO A 25 23.74 40.28 21.10
N PRO A 26 24.37 40.84 22.14
CA PRO A 26 25.80 40.68 22.41
C PRO A 26 26.16 39.26 22.90
N PRO A 27 27.39 38.76 22.64
CA PRO A 27 27.80 37.44 23.08
C PRO A 27 28.02 37.40 24.61
N GLN A 28 27.28 36.51 25.29
CA GLN A 28 27.45 36.22 26.70
C GLN A 28 28.57 35.19 26.93
N GLY A 29 29.55 35.60 27.75
CA GLY A 29 30.10 34.87 28.90
C GLY A 29 30.47 33.40 28.73
N GLY A 30 31.78 33.13 28.72
CA GLY A 30 32.35 31.79 28.62
C GLY A 30 32.04 30.83 29.77
N TYR A 31 32.02 29.56 29.43
CA TYR A 31 31.97 28.40 30.31
C TYR A 31 33.35 27.70 30.29
N PRO A 32 33.84 27.18 31.43
CA PRO A 32 35.20 26.69 31.56
C PRO A 32 35.45 25.38 30.79
N GLN A 33 36.56 25.33 30.05
CA GLN A 33 37.07 24.11 29.41
C GLN A 33 37.55 23.12 30.47
N GLY A 34 36.83 22.00 30.61
CA GLY A 34 37.36 20.80 31.27
C GLY A 34 38.39 20.13 30.37
N GLY A 35 39.60 19.93 30.89
CA GLY A 35 40.69 19.27 30.17
C GLY A 35 40.43 17.77 30.00
N TYR A 36 40.50 17.31 28.76
CA TYR A 36 40.59 15.89 28.41
C TYR A 36 42.08 15.54 28.19
N PRO A 37 42.58 14.41 28.71
CA PRO A 37 43.98 14.02 28.51
C PRO A 37 44.25 13.70 27.03
N GLN A 38 45.36 14.22 26.50
CA GLN A 38 45.86 13.88 25.16
C GLN A 38 46.26 12.40 25.10
N GLY A 39 45.49 11.60 24.36
CA GLY A 39 45.89 10.27 23.90
C GLY A 39 46.75 10.39 22.64
N GLY A 40 48.02 9.98 22.73
CA GLY A 40 48.94 9.95 21.59
C GLY A 40 48.52 8.93 20.53
N TYR A 41 48.79 9.26 19.26
CA TYR A 41 48.63 8.36 18.13
C TYR A 41 49.60 7.17 18.24
N PRO A 42 49.16 5.91 18.08
CA PRO A 42 50.08 4.80 17.87
C PRO A 42 50.62 4.82 16.42
N PRO A 43 51.87 4.37 16.20
CA PRO A 43 52.49 4.36 14.88
C PRO A 43 51.83 3.33 13.93
N PRO A 44 51.96 3.47 12.60
CA PRO A 44 51.39 2.54 11.65
C PRO A 44 52.07 1.16 11.75
N GLY A 45 51.35 0.18 12.30
CA GLY A 45 51.75 -1.22 12.30
C GLY A 45 51.57 -1.84 10.93
N GLY A 46 52.62 -2.49 10.42
CA GLY A 46 52.61 -3.20 9.15
C GLY A 46 51.63 -4.38 9.13
N TYR A 47 50.97 -4.55 7.99
CA TYR A 47 50.09 -5.67 7.68
C TYR A 47 50.93 -6.94 7.47
N PRO A 48 50.57 -8.11 8.05
CA PRO A 48 51.20 -9.37 7.66
C PRO A 48 50.76 -9.74 6.24
N GLN A 49 51.72 -9.95 5.35
CA GLN A 49 51.46 -10.51 4.02
C GLN A 49 50.95 -11.95 4.15
N GLN A 50 49.71 -12.21 3.72
CA GLN A 50 49.26 -13.55 3.40
C GLN A 50 49.90 -13.97 2.07
N GLY A 51 50.76 -14.99 2.12
CA GLY A 51 51.41 -15.56 0.95
C GLY A 51 50.39 -16.24 0.03
N TYR A 52 50.54 -15.98 -1.27
CA TYR A 52 49.84 -16.72 -2.32
C TYR A 52 50.24 -18.22 -2.27
N PRO A 53 49.30 -19.15 -2.48
CA PRO A 53 49.67 -20.55 -2.67
C PRO A 53 50.47 -20.71 -3.98
N PRO A 54 51.50 -21.58 -4.01
CA PRO A 54 52.30 -21.80 -5.21
C PRO A 54 51.46 -22.49 -6.31
N PRO A 55 51.78 -22.23 -7.60
CA PRO A 55 51.09 -22.87 -8.71
C PRO A 55 51.42 -24.38 -8.77
N PRO A 56 50.51 -25.22 -9.31
CA PRO A 56 50.77 -26.64 -9.49
C PRO A 56 51.96 -26.88 -10.45
N GLN A 57 52.97 -27.60 -10.00
CA GLN A 57 54.04 -28.13 -10.85
C GLN A 57 53.51 -29.31 -11.67
N GLY A 58 53.73 -29.26 -12.99
CA GLY A 58 53.87 -30.46 -13.81
C GLY A 58 53.14 -30.44 -15.15
N TYR A 59 53.81 -29.96 -16.20
CA TYR A 59 53.68 -30.52 -17.55
C TYR A 59 55.06 -30.52 -18.23
N PRO A 60 55.43 -31.58 -18.97
CA PRO A 60 56.78 -31.69 -19.53
C PRO A 60 56.99 -30.73 -20.70
N ALA A 61 58.21 -30.18 -20.75
CA ALA A 61 58.70 -29.34 -21.83
C ALA A 61 58.87 -30.13 -23.14
N TYR A 62 58.37 -29.58 -24.24
CA TYR A 62 58.86 -29.89 -25.58
C TYR A 62 59.05 -28.57 -26.35
N GLY A 63 60.22 -28.44 -26.96
CA GLY A 63 60.76 -27.18 -27.46
C GLY A 63 60.21 -26.71 -28.81
N GLY A 64 60.69 -25.55 -29.24
CA GLY A 64 60.49 -25.04 -30.59
C GLY A 64 60.39 -23.52 -30.64
N ALA A 65 61.38 -22.90 -31.28
CA ALA A 65 61.45 -21.46 -31.53
C ALA A 65 60.34 -20.97 -32.47
N GLY A 66 59.92 -19.71 -32.31
CA GLY A 66 59.06 -19.02 -33.27
C GLY A 66 58.72 -17.60 -32.83
N PHE A 67 59.16 -16.61 -33.61
CA PHE A 67 58.73 -15.21 -33.55
C PHE A 67 57.28 -15.07 -34.05
N GLY A 68 56.42 -14.30 -33.37
CA GLY A 68 55.06 -13.97 -33.88
C GLY A 68 54.24 -13.05 -32.96
N GLU A 69 53.96 -11.84 -33.48
CA GLU A 69 52.87 -10.85 -33.25
C GLU A 69 52.14 -10.66 -31.89
N PRO A 70 51.74 -9.41 -31.54
CA PRO A 70 50.96 -9.14 -30.34
C PRO A 70 49.49 -9.57 -30.53
N ALA A 71 49.04 -10.50 -29.69
CA ALA A 71 47.66 -10.97 -29.68
C ALA A 71 46.69 -9.85 -29.30
N GLY A 72 45.62 -9.74 -30.08
CA GLY A 72 44.61 -8.70 -30.00
C GLY A 72 43.74 -8.73 -28.75
N TYR A 73 43.11 -7.58 -28.55
CA TYR A 73 42.09 -7.31 -27.54
C TYR A 73 41.02 -8.42 -27.53
N ALA A 74 40.94 -9.19 -26.45
CA ALA A 74 39.85 -10.15 -26.26
C ALA A 74 38.54 -9.36 -26.08
N PRO A 75 37.47 -9.69 -26.83
CA PRO A 75 36.18 -9.04 -26.61
C PRO A 75 35.68 -9.36 -25.19
N PRO A 76 35.02 -8.40 -24.51
CA PRO A 76 34.46 -8.66 -23.19
C PRO A 76 33.43 -9.80 -23.24
N PRO A 77 33.21 -10.52 -22.12
CA PRO A 77 32.24 -11.60 -22.04
C PRO A 77 30.88 -11.15 -22.57
N GLN A 78 30.27 -11.98 -23.44
CA GLN A 78 28.93 -11.77 -23.99
C GLN A 78 27.92 -11.56 -22.84
N GLY A 79 27.51 -10.32 -22.62
CA GLY A 79 26.62 -9.95 -21.52
C GLY A 79 26.63 -8.48 -21.12
N VAL A 80 27.63 -7.70 -21.56
CA VAL A 80 27.74 -6.27 -21.28
C VAL A 80 27.20 -5.48 -22.48
N GLY A 81 26.05 -4.81 -22.32
CA GLY A 81 25.58 -3.81 -23.28
C GLY A 81 26.54 -2.61 -23.34
N GLU A 82 26.53 -1.85 -24.43
CA GLU A 82 27.34 -0.61 -24.58
C GLU A 82 27.05 0.46 -23.51
N ASP A 83 26.02 0.26 -22.69
CA ASP A 83 25.56 1.07 -21.56
C ASP A 83 25.95 0.50 -20.18
N GLY A 84 26.61 -0.67 -20.11
CA GLY A 84 26.94 -1.32 -18.85
C GLY A 84 25.75 -1.98 -18.15
N GLU A 85 24.57 -2.04 -18.78
CA GLU A 85 23.42 -2.79 -18.23
C GLU A 85 23.55 -4.28 -18.54
N VAL A 86 23.66 -5.07 -17.47
CA VAL A 86 23.60 -6.54 -17.54
C VAL A 86 22.15 -6.93 -17.81
N LYS A 87 21.82 -7.23 -19.07
CA LYS A 87 20.48 -7.62 -19.57
C LYS A 87 19.84 -8.83 -18.86
N GLY A 88 20.54 -9.51 -17.94
CA GLY A 88 20.00 -10.65 -17.17
C GLY A 88 19.21 -10.28 -15.90
N PHE A 89 19.43 -9.10 -15.31
CA PHE A 89 18.77 -8.73 -14.05
C PHE A 89 17.31 -8.26 -14.24
N ASP A 90 17.01 -7.51 -15.30
CA ASP A 90 15.67 -6.94 -15.55
C ASP A 90 14.58 -8.02 -15.82
N PHE A 91 14.93 -9.09 -16.55
CA PHE A 91 13.99 -10.20 -16.77
C PHE A 91 13.65 -10.96 -15.48
N THR A 92 14.61 -11.08 -14.55
CA THR A 92 14.43 -11.79 -13.29
C THR A 92 13.43 -11.06 -12.39
N GLU A 93 13.57 -9.73 -12.26
CA GLU A 93 12.66 -8.88 -11.48
C GLU A 93 11.21 -8.91 -12.02
N GLN A 94 11.04 -8.81 -13.34
CA GLN A 94 9.69 -8.89 -13.94
C GLN A 94 9.05 -10.27 -13.74
N SER A 95 9.83 -11.34 -13.82
CA SER A 95 9.33 -12.70 -13.57
C SER A 95 8.91 -12.90 -12.12
N ILE A 96 9.69 -12.40 -11.16
CA ILE A 96 9.37 -12.40 -9.73
C ILE A 96 8.07 -11.63 -9.48
N ARG A 97 7.94 -10.44 -10.08
CA ARG A 97 6.74 -9.60 -9.96
C ARG A 97 5.49 -10.30 -10.49
N ARG A 98 5.57 -10.95 -11.65
CA ARG A 98 4.45 -11.73 -12.20
C ARG A 98 4.06 -12.90 -11.30
N GLY A 99 5.05 -13.60 -10.74
CA GLY A 99 4.83 -14.66 -9.76
C GLY A 99 4.12 -14.15 -8.49
N PHE A 100 4.57 -13.00 -7.99
CA PHE A 100 3.93 -12.29 -6.88
C PHE A 100 2.48 -11.93 -7.16
N ILE A 101 2.19 -11.25 -8.28
CA ILE A 101 0.83 -10.84 -8.66
C ILE A 101 -0.09 -12.06 -8.76
N ARG A 102 0.36 -13.14 -9.40
CA ARG A 102 -0.41 -14.39 -9.50
C ARG A 102 -0.73 -14.96 -8.11
N LYS A 103 0.24 -14.95 -7.21
CA LYS A 103 0.06 -15.45 -5.84
C LYS A 103 -0.94 -14.59 -5.06
N VAL A 104 -0.85 -13.27 -5.14
CA VAL A 104 -1.78 -12.34 -4.49
C VAL A 104 -3.21 -12.57 -4.97
N TYR A 105 -3.44 -12.59 -6.30
CA TYR A 105 -4.78 -12.85 -6.82
C TYR A 105 -5.30 -14.25 -6.50
N SER A 106 -4.43 -15.27 -6.45
CA SER A 106 -4.85 -16.62 -6.06
C SER A 106 -5.36 -16.65 -4.61
N ILE A 107 -4.63 -15.98 -3.71
CA ILE A 107 -5.04 -15.84 -2.31
C ILE A 107 -6.35 -15.06 -2.22
N LEU A 108 -6.43 -13.91 -2.89
CA LEU A 108 -7.64 -13.08 -2.95
C LEU A 108 -8.85 -13.87 -3.42
N MET A 109 -8.73 -14.65 -4.51
CA MET A 109 -9.82 -15.47 -5.02
C MET A 109 -10.27 -16.52 -4.00
N CYS A 110 -9.34 -17.16 -3.29
CA CYS A 110 -9.70 -18.07 -2.19
C CYS A 110 -10.47 -17.33 -1.08
N GLN A 111 -10.05 -16.13 -0.68
CA GLN A 111 -10.75 -15.34 0.33
C GLN A 111 -12.17 -14.99 -0.11
N LEU A 112 -12.35 -14.52 -1.34
CA LEU A 112 -13.66 -14.16 -1.90
C LEU A 112 -14.58 -15.39 -2.04
N LEU A 113 -14.04 -16.56 -2.40
CA LEU A 113 -14.81 -17.80 -2.46
C LEU A 113 -15.31 -18.23 -1.07
N VAL A 114 -14.45 -18.16 -0.04
CA VAL A 114 -14.86 -18.44 1.33
C VAL A 114 -15.95 -17.45 1.77
N THR A 115 -15.75 -16.16 1.52
CA THR A 115 -16.76 -15.13 1.84
C THR A 115 -18.08 -15.36 1.14
N MET A 116 -18.07 -15.68 -0.16
CA MET A 116 -19.28 -16.01 -0.90
C MET A 116 -19.97 -17.25 -0.34
N GLY A 117 -19.20 -18.27 0.08
CA GLY A 117 -19.75 -19.46 0.74
C GLY A 117 -20.46 -19.15 2.06
N PHE A 118 -19.88 -18.27 2.90
CA PHE A 118 -20.54 -17.80 4.12
C PHE A 118 -21.78 -16.97 3.81
N ILE A 119 -21.70 -16.00 2.90
CA ILE A 119 -22.87 -15.19 2.50
C ILE A 119 -24.00 -16.11 2.01
N ALA A 120 -23.71 -17.08 1.13
CA ALA A 120 -24.70 -18.04 0.64
C ALA A 120 -25.28 -18.90 1.77
N LEU A 121 -24.45 -19.39 2.70
CA LEU A 121 -24.90 -20.16 3.86
C LEU A 121 -25.90 -19.36 4.70
N PHE A 122 -25.61 -18.10 5.00
CA PHE A 122 -26.46 -17.24 5.82
C PHE A 122 -27.72 -16.75 5.09
N LEU A 123 -27.67 -16.61 3.76
CA LEU A 123 -28.84 -16.24 2.96
C LEU A 123 -29.83 -17.39 2.77
N PHE A 124 -29.33 -18.58 2.41
CA PHE A 124 -30.20 -19.69 1.98
C PHE A 124 -30.51 -20.69 3.10
N HIS A 125 -29.64 -20.83 4.11
CA HIS A 125 -29.86 -21.77 5.21
C HIS A 125 -30.47 -21.10 6.44
N LYS A 126 -31.81 -21.09 6.50
CA LYS A 126 -32.61 -20.48 7.59
C LYS A 126 -32.15 -20.86 9.01
N PRO A 127 -31.82 -22.13 9.33
CA PRO A 127 -31.35 -22.49 10.67
C PRO A 127 -30.05 -21.78 11.07
N THR A 128 -29.11 -21.61 10.13
CA THR A 128 -27.84 -20.92 10.40
C THR A 128 -28.08 -19.44 10.67
N LYS A 129 -28.91 -18.79 9.83
CA LYS A 129 -29.34 -17.40 10.03
C LYS A 129 -29.90 -17.23 11.44
N LEU A 130 -30.92 -18.02 11.80
CA LEU A 130 -31.58 -17.93 13.10
C LEU A 130 -30.63 -18.22 14.28
N TRP A 131 -29.72 -19.18 14.13
CA TRP A 131 -28.72 -19.51 15.14
C TRP A 131 -27.82 -18.31 15.45
N ALA A 132 -27.36 -17.58 14.42
CA ALA A 132 -26.54 -16.39 14.62
C ALA A 132 -27.31 -15.23 15.27
N TYR A 133 -28.57 -15.00 14.89
CA TYR A 133 -29.41 -13.99 15.55
C TYR A 133 -29.66 -14.32 17.03
N ARG A 134 -29.76 -15.59 17.39
CA ARG A 134 -29.90 -16.04 18.80
C ARG A 134 -28.60 -15.90 19.59
N ASN A 135 -27.45 -15.85 18.93
CA ASN A 135 -26.13 -15.80 19.55
C ASN A 135 -25.35 -14.54 19.09
N PRO A 136 -25.84 -13.32 19.40
CA PRO A 136 -25.23 -12.08 18.93
C PRO A 136 -23.80 -11.87 19.46
N TRP A 137 -23.43 -12.54 20.55
CA TRP A 137 -22.05 -12.52 21.07
C TRP A 137 -21.02 -13.03 20.05
N LEU A 138 -21.40 -13.95 19.14
CA LEU A 138 -20.53 -14.45 18.08
C LEU A 138 -20.13 -13.36 17.10
N PHE A 139 -21.03 -12.42 16.80
CA PHE A 139 -20.73 -11.26 15.95
C PHE A 139 -19.63 -10.41 16.60
N TRP A 140 -19.78 -10.08 17.87
CA TRP A 140 -18.78 -9.27 18.59
C TRP A 140 -17.44 -9.98 18.76
N VAL A 141 -17.45 -11.30 18.97
CA VAL A 141 -16.22 -12.10 19.00
C VAL A 141 -15.54 -12.10 17.63
N ALA A 142 -16.28 -12.35 16.55
CA ALA A 142 -15.72 -12.31 15.19
C ALA A 142 -15.17 -10.92 14.86
N PHE A 143 -15.88 -9.84 15.24
CA PHE A 143 -15.42 -8.47 15.08
C PHE A 143 -14.11 -8.19 15.82
N ALA A 144 -14.01 -8.63 17.08
CA ALA A 144 -12.77 -8.51 17.85
C ALA A 144 -11.61 -9.32 17.22
N VAL A 145 -11.88 -10.52 16.73
CA VAL A 145 -10.90 -11.37 16.04
C VAL A 145 -10.38 -10.68 14.78
N VAL A 146 -11.27 -10.15 13.94
CA VAL A 146 -10.90 -9.38 12.74
C VAL A 146 -9.98 -8.22 13.11
N PHE A 147 -10.36 -7.42 14.10
CA PHE A 147 -9.58 -6.25 14.51
C PHE A 147 -8.19 -6.64 15.05
N VAL A 148 -8.11 -7.68 15.88
CA VAL A 148 -6.82 -8.22 16.38
C VAL A 148 -5.96 -8.73 15.24
N CYS A 149 -6.54 -9.49 14.30
CA CYS A 149 -5.82 -9.98 13.13
C CYS A 149 -5.28 -8.84 12.27
N LEU A 150 -6.07 -7.78 12.05
CA LEU A 150 -5.63 -6.59 11.32
C LEU A 150 -4.47 -5.87 12.02
N ILE A 151 -4.56 -5.64 13.33
CA ILE A 151 -3.49 -5.01 14.11
C ILE A 151 -2.22 -5.86 14.04
N VAL A 152 -2.31 -7.16 14.27
CA VAL A 152 -1.15 -8.05 14.23
C VAL A 152 -0.52 -8.06 12.83
N MET A 153 -1.32 -8.13 11.76
CA MET A 153 -0.79 -8.11 10.39
C MET A 153 -0.23 -6.74 9.97
N ALA A 154 -0.71 -5.64 10.55
CA ALA A 154 -0.20 -4.30 10.30
C ALA A 154 1.10 -4.01 11.09
N CYS A 155 1.13 -4.38 12.38
CA CYS A 155 2.21 -4.02 13.30
C CYS A 155 3.33 -5.06 13.39
N CYS A 156 3.04 -6.35 13.14
CA CYS A 156 3.99 -7.44 13.34
C CYS A 156 4.51 -7.97 11.99
N HIS A 157 5.62 -7.40 11.55
CA HIS A 157 6.24 -7.72 10.27
C HIS A 157 6.66 -9.19 10.12
N ASN A 158 7.19 -9.78 11.19
CA ASN A 158 7.56 -11.20 11.23
C ASN A 158 6.34 -12.10 10.99
N VAL A 159 5.20 -11.76 11.57
CA VAL A 159 3.96 -12.55 11.43
C VAL A 159 3.44 -12.52 10.00
N ARG A 160 3.47 -11.37 9.33
CA ARG A 160 2.95 -11.25 7.95
C ARG A 160 3.89 -11.80 6.88
N ARG A 161 5.22 -11.82 7.13
CA ARG A 161 6.22 -12.28 6.15
C ARG A 161 6.60 -13.75 6.30
N GLN A 162 6.44 -14.36 7.47
CA GLN A 162 6.91 -15.73 7.72
C GLN A 162 5.77 -16.74 7.63
N ALA A 163 5.97 -17.78 6.81
CA ALA A 163 5.13 -18.97 6.82
C ALA A 163 5.49 -19.88 8.00
N PRO A 164 4.51 -20.59 8.61
CA PRO A 164 3.09 -20.67 8.24
C PRO A 164 2.22 -19.58 8.88
N MET A 165 2.78 -18.74 9.75
CA MET A 165 2.02 -17.82 10.60
C MET A 165 1.19 -16.83 9.77
N ASN A 166 1.75 -16.35 8.67
CA ASN A 166 1.07 -15.43 7.76
C ASN A 166 -0.24 -16.01 7.18
N PHE A 167 -0.24 -17.29 6.78
CA PHE A 167 -1.43 -17.99 6.28
C PHE A 167 -2.43 -18.31 7.38
N ILE A 168 -1.95 -18.62 8.59
CA ILE A 168 -2.82 -18.88 9.74
C ILE A 168 -3.61 -17.62 10.10
N PHE A 169 -2.93 -16.49 10.27
CA PHE A 169 -3.60 -15.21 10.58
C PHE A 169 -4.52 -14.77 9.45
N LEU A 170 -4.10 -14.92 8.20
CA LEU A 170 -4.94 -14.62 7.05
C LEU A 170 -6.19 -15.51 7.00
N GLY A 171 -6.06 -16.80 7.28
CA GLY A 171 -7.16 -17.76 7.32
C GLY A 171 -8.17 -17.44 8.43
N ILE A 172 -7.68 -17.15 9.65
CA ILE A 172 -8.51 -16.74 10.78
C ILE A 172 -9.25 -15.45 10.45
N PHE A 173 -8.55 -14.45 9.94
CA PHE A 173 -9.12 -13.19 9.49
C PHE A 173 -10.21 -13.41 8.44
N THR A 174 -9.92 -14.22 7.42
CA THR A 174 -10.86 -14.49 6.33
C THR A 174 -12.13 -15.14 6.85
N VAL A 175 -12.02 -16.20 7.65
CA VAL A 175 -13.21 -16.88 8.22
C VAL A 175 -14.02 -15.96 9.13
N ALA A 176 -13.36 -15.18 9.98
CA ALA A 176 -14.05 -14.25 10.88
C ALA A 176 -14.76 -13.14 10.09
N GLU A 177 -14.10 -12.55 9.09
CA GLU A 177 -14.69 -11.53 8.23
C GLU A 177 -15.83 -12.10 7.37
N SER A 178 -15.65 -13.28 6.77
CA SER A 178 -16.70 -13.98 6.03
C SER A 178 -17.94 -14.23 6.90
N PHE A 179 -17.75 -14.58 8.18
CA PHE A 179 -18.87 -14.72 9.13
C PHE A 179 -19.58 -13.38 9.37
N LEU A 180 -18.84 -12.29 9.62
CA LEU A 180 -19.43 -10.96 9.81
C LEU A 180 -20.23 -10.52 8.59
N LEU A 181 -19.70 -10.73 7.39
CA LEU A 181 -20.38 -10.44 6.13
C LEU A 181 -21.60 -11.33 5.93
N GLY A 182 -21.52 -12.62 6.24
CA GLY A 182 -22.68 -13.51 6.19
C GLY A 182 -23.83 -13.04 7.09
N VAL A 183 -23.53 -12.68 8.34
CA VAL A 183 -24.52 -12.13 9.28
C VAL A 183 -25.06 -10.80 8.77
N THR A 184 -24.19 -9.87 8.36
CA THR A 184 -24.56 -8.54 7.90
C THR A 184 -25.42 -8.59 6.64
N SER A 185 -25.02 -9.37 5.63
CA SER A 185 -25.80 -9.52 4.40
C SER A 185 -27.14 -10.21 4.63
N SER A 186 -27.28 -11.03 5.68
CA SER A 186 -28.54 -11.72 5.98
C SER A 186 -29.68 -10.80 6.42
N VAL A 187 -29.41 -9.53 6.76
CA VAL A 187 -30.46 -8.55 7.08
C VAL A 187 -31.16 -8.03 5.82
N TYR A 188 -30.51 -8.15 4.65
CA TYR A 188 -31.04 -7.69 3.37
C TYR A 188 -31.78 -8.81 2.64
N ASP A 189 -32.62 -8.43 1.68
CA ASP A 189 -33.25 -9.38 0.76
C ASP A 189 -32.23 -10.08 -0.13
N VAL A 190 -32.48 -11.36 -0.43
CA VAL A 190 -31.59 -12.20 -1.25
C VAL A 190 -31.32 -11.55 -2.61
N ASP A 191 -32.34 -11.00 -3.26
CA ASP A 191 -32.19 -10.31 -4.54
C ASP A 191 -31.28 -9.09 -4.44
N ALA A 192 -31.36 -8.33 -3.33
CA ALA A 192 -30.50 -7.17 -3.10
C ALA A 192 -29.04 -7.59 -2.93
N VAL A 193 -28.80 -8.68 -2.19
CA VAL A 193 -27.44 -9.19 -1.99
C VAL A 193 -26.85 -9.73 -3.29
N LEU A 194 -27.62 -10.49 -4.07
CA LEU A 194 -27.16 -11.01 -5.36
C LEU A 194 -26.82 -9.87 -6.35
N MET A 195 -27.64 -8.82 -6.40
CA MET A 195 -27.32 -7.62 -7.19
C MET A 195 -26.04 -6.94 -6.68
N ALA A 196 -25.88 -6.77 -5.37
CA ALA A 196 -24.68 -6.16 -4.80
C ALA A 196 -23.41 -6.95 -5.14
N VAL A 197 -23.44 -8.28 -5.04
CA VAL A 197 -22.34 -9.15 -5.45
C VAL A 197 -22.02 -8.97 -6.93
N GLY A 198 -23.03 -8.99 -7.80
CA GLY A 198 -22.85 -8.83 -9.25
C GLY A 198 -22.25 -7.49 -9.64
N ILE A 199 -22.76 -6.39 -9.07
CA ILE A 199 -22.24 -5.04 -9.33
C ILE A 199 -20.82 -4.90 -8.77
N THR A 200 -20.55 -5.40 -7.56
CA THR A 200 -19.19 -5.35 -6.98
C THR A 200 -18.19 -6.09 -7.85
N ALA A 201 -18.52 -7.30 -8.32
CA ALA A 201 -17.66 -8.05 -9.21
C ALA A 201 -17.37 -7.28 -10.52
N ALA A 202 -18.39 -6.67 -11.13
CA ALA A 202 -18.24 -5.86 -12.34
C ALA A 202 -17.37 -4.62 -12.10
N VAL A 203 -17.61 -3.88 -11.02
CA VAL A 203 -16.82 -2.69 -10.64
C VAL A 203 -15.37 -3.08 -10.36
N CYS A 204 -15.13 -4.12 -9.56
CA CYS A 204 -13.78 -4.54 -9.21
C CYS A 204 -13.00 -5.01 -10.43
N LEU A 205 -13.64 -5.75 -11.33
CA LEU A 205 -13.02 -6.17 -12.59
C LEU A 205 -12.67 -4.96 -13.47
N ALA A 206 -13.62 -4.03 -13.67
CA ALA A 206 -13.41 -2.83 -14.47
C ALA A 206 -12.27 -1.96 -13.92
N LEU A 207 -12.25 -1.73 -12.61
CA LEU A 207 -11.23 -0.92 -11.94
C LEU A 207 -9.86 -1.60 -11.94
N THR A 208 -9.81 -2.92 -11.76
CA THR A 208 -8.56 -3.69 -11.87
C THR A 208 -7.98 -3.59 -13.28
N LEU A 209 -8.81 -3.79 -14.31
CA LEU A 209 -8.40 -3.63 -15.71
C LEU A 209 -7.96 -2.20 -16.01
N PHE A 210 -8.65 -1.20 -15.46
CA PHE A 210 -8.26 0.20 -15.58
C PHE A 210 -6.90 0.45 -14.92
N ALA A 211 -6.68 -0.05 -13.70
CA ALA A 211 -5.43 0.10 -12.96
C ALA A 211 -4.24 -0.47 -13.75
N PHE A 212 -4.44 -1.62 -14.43
CA PHE A 212 -3.44 -2.29 -15.27
C PHE A 212 -3.06 -1.51 -16.54
N GLN A 213 -3.97 -0.70 -17.07
CA GLN A 213 -3.82 -0.06 -18.37
C GLN A 213 -3.53 1.44 -18.29
N THR A 214 -3.95 2.09 -17.21
CA THR A 214 -3.81 3.53 -17.05
C THR A 214 -2.35 3.94 -16.92
N LYS A 215 -2.01 5.09 -17.51
CA LYS A 215 -0.69 5.71 -17.41
C LYS A 215 -0.54 6.59 -16.17
N TRP A 216 -1.65 6.89 -15.50
CA TRP A 216 -1.68 7.70 -14.29
C TRP A 216 -1.23 6.88 -13.10
N ASP A 217 -0.31 7.43 -12.33
CA ASP A 217 0.21 6.80 -11.12
C ASP A 217 -0.62 7.21 -9.90
N PHE A 218 -1.59 6.37 -9.52
CA PHE A 218 -2.42 6.57 -8.35
C PHE A 218 -1.67 6.29 -7.05
N THR A 219 -0.52 5.60 -7.07
CA THR A 219 0.25 5.28 -5.86
C THR A 219 0.72 6.53 -5.10
N VAL A 220 0.73 7.70 -5.74
CA VAL A 220 1.04 8.99 -5.09
C VAL A 220 -0.10 9.54 -4.23
N MET A 221 -1.32 9.02 -4.37
CA MET A 221 -2.51 9.48 -3.66
C MET A 221 -2.67 8.88 -2.26
N GLY A 222 -1.73 8.06 -1.78
CA GLY A 222 -1.88 7.34 -0.51
C GLY A 222 -2.18 8.24 0.70
N GLY A 223 -1.54 9.42 0.78
CA GLY A 223 -1.83 10.40 1.83
C GLY A 223 -3.23 11.00 1.73
N PHE A 224 -3.71 11.27 0.52
CA PHE A 224 -5.07 11.75 0.29
C PHE A 224 -6.11 10.68 0.66
N LEU A 225 -5.88 9.44 0.23
CA LEU A 225 -6.76 8.31 0.53
C LEU A 225 -6.85 8.05 2.04
N LEU A 226 -5.73 8.13 2.77
CA LEU A 226 -5.74 8.03 4.23
C LEU A 226 -6.61 9.12 4.87
N CYS A 227 -6.44 10.38 4.48
CA CYS A 227 -7.26 11.49 4.96
C CYS A 227 -8.75 11.27 4.64
N ALA A 228 -9.07 10.84 3.42
CA ALA A 228 -10.43 10.56 2.99
C ALA A 228 -11.09 9.45 3.83
N THR A 229 -10.36 8.37 4.13
CA THR A 229 -10.84 7.28 4.99
C THR A 229 -11.04 7.72 6.43
N VAL A 230 -10.16 8.57 6.98
CA VAL A 230 -10.35 9.13 8.33
C VAL A 230 -11.61 10.00 8.39
N VAL A 231 -11.86 10.84 7.37
CA VAL A 231 -13.10 11.63 7.28
C VAL A 231 -14.31 10.71 7.16
N LEU A 232 -14.25 9.66 6.33
CA LEU A 232 -15.31 8.66 6.19
C LEU A 232 -15.58 7.93 7.50
N LEU A 233 -14.54 7.59 8.28
CA LEU A 233 -14.66 6.94 9.58
C LEU A 233 -15.38 7.85 10.58
N ILE A 234 -14.96 9.12 10.69
CA ILE A 234 -15.60 10.11 11.58
C ILE A 234 -17.06 10.33 11.16
N PHE A 235 -17.33 10.44 9.85
CA PHE A 235 -18.69 10.56 9.34
C PHE A 235 -19.53 9.32 9.69
N GLY A 236 -18.96 8.12 9.57
CA GLY A 236 -19.62 6.87 10.00
C GLY A 236 -19.98 6.87 11.48
N ILE A 237 -19.11 7.37 12.36
CA ILE A 237 -19.39 7.53 13.79
C ILE A 237 -20.55 8.51 14.01
N VAL A 238 -20.57 9.64 13.30
CA VAL A 238 -21.69 10.60 13.37
C VAL A 238 -23.02 9.96 12.92
N CYS A 239 -22.99 9.15 11.86
CA CYS A 239 -24.17 8.43 11.36
C CYS A 239 -24.80 7.49 12.40
N ILE A 240 -24.03 6.95 13.35
CA ILE A 240 -24.56 6.12 14.45
C ILE A 240 -25.55 6.91 15.31
N PHE A 241 -25.35 8.21 15.48
CA PHE A 241 -26.23 9.09 16.26
C PHE A 241 -27.42 9.65 15.46
N ILE A 242 -27.47 9.42 14.14
CA ILE A 242 -28.55 9.87 13.25
C ILE A 242 -29.14 8.66 12.48
N PRO A 243 -29.65 7.63 13.19
CA PRO A 243 -30.18 6.45 12.53
C PRO A 243 -31.45 6.76 11.73
N GLY A 244 -31.68 6.01 10.66
CA GLY A 244 -32.93 6.04 9.88
C GLY A 244 -33.03 7.14 8.81
N ASN A 245 -32.04 8.03 8.69
CA ASN A 245 -32.01 9.00 7.59
C ASN A 245 -31.48 8.34 6.30
N LYS A 246 -32.39 8.01 5.38
CA LYS A 246 -32.08 7.37 4.09
C LYS A 246 -31.10 8.19 3.24
N ILE A 247 -31.28 9.51 3.18
CA ILE A 247 -30.39 10.39 2.38
C ILE A 247 -28.97 10.34 2.93
N VAL A 248 -28.81 10.47 4.25
CA VAL A 248 -27.49 10.39 4.90
C VAL A 248 -26.85 9.02 4.66
N THR A 249 -27.62 7.95 4.77
CA THR A 249 -27.16 6.57 4.51
C THR A 249 -26.68 6.40 3.07
N LEU A 250 -27.44 6.88 2.09
CA LEU A 250 -27.08 6.83 0.66
C LEU A 250 -25.84 7.67 0.36
N VAL A 251 -25.74 8.87 0.92
CA VAL A 251 -24.56 9.74 0.75
C VAL A 251 -23.32 9.09 1.35
N TYR A 252 -23.42 8.59 2.58
CA TYR A 252 -22.34 7.89 3.26
C TYR A 252 -21.85 6.68 2.45
N ALA A 253 -22.78 5.84 2.00
CA ALA A 253 -22.44 4.64 1.25
C ALA A 253 -21.88 4.97 -0.14
N SER A 254 -22.41 5.99 -0.83
CA SER A 254 -21.89 6.41 -2.13
C SER A 254 -20.47 6.95 -2.05
N ILE A 255 -20.17 7.77 -1.03
CA ILE A 255 -18.82 8.29 -0.78
C ILE A 255 -17.89 7.13 -0.43
N GLY A 256 -18.33 6.21 0.44
CA GLY A 256 -17.55 5.02 0.80
C GLY A 256 -17.21 4.15 -0.41
N ALA A 257 -18.20 3.82 -1.25
CA ALA A 257 -17.99 3.04 -2.47
C ALA A 257 -16.98 3.71 -3.41
N LEU A 258 -17.04 5.05 -3.56
CA LEU A 258 -16.08 5.81 -4.38
C LEU A 258 -14.67 5.77 -3.80
N ILE A 259 -14.52 6.00 -2.49
CA ILE A 259 -13.20 6.00 -1.82
C ILE A 259 -12.54 4.62 -1.93
N PHE A 260 -13.26 3.55 -1.60
CA PHE A 260 -12.69 2.20 -1.69
C PHE A 260 -12.49 1.72 -3.13
N SER A 261 -13.24 2.25 -4.09
CA SER A 261 -12.93 2.08 -5.52
C SER A 261 -11.58 2.71 -5.90
N LEU A 262 -11.25 3.88 -5.33
CA LEU A 262 -9.93 4.50 -5.52
C LEU A 262 -8.82 3.73 -4.80
N TYR A 263 -9.08 3.20 -3.60
CA TYR A 263 -8.14 2.27 -2.93
C TYR A 263 -7.87 1.04 -3.77
N LEU A 264 -8.91 0.41 -4.35
CA LEU A 264 -8.71 -0.77 -5.19
C LEU A 264 -7.75 -0.47 -6.36
N VAL A 265 -7.88 0.69 -7.00
CA VAL A 265 -6.94 1.12 -8.05
C VAL A 265 -5.54 1.36 -7.48
N TYR A 266 -5.45 2.08 -6.35
CA TYR A 266 -4.21 2.37 -5.64
C TYR A 266 -3.44 1.10 -5.25
N ASP A 267 -4.08 0.18 -4.54
CA ASP A 267 -3.48 -1.05 -4.04
C ASP A 267 -3.15 -2.02 -5.18
N THR A 268 -3.96 -2.05 -6.24
CA THR A 268 -3.63 -2.80 -7.46
C THR A 268 -2.35 -2.27 -8.09
N GLN A 269 -2.18 -0.96 -8.22
CA GLN A 269 -0.96 -0.36 -8.76
C GLN A 269 0.25 -0.55 -7.84
N LEU A 270 0.05 -0.44 -6.53
CA LEU A 270 1.09 -0.64 -5.53
C LEU A 270 1.63 -2.08 -5.57
N MET A 271 0.75 -3.07 -5.78
CA MET A 271 1.12 -4.47 -5.99
C MET A 271 1.86 -4.67 -7.32
N MET A 272 1.37 -4.10 -8.43
CA MET A 272 2.01 -4.23 -9.74
C MET A 272 3.43 -3.67 -9.77
N GLY A 273 3.67 -2.54 -9.10
CA GLY A 273 4.96 -1.87 -9.09
C GLY A 273 5.47 -1.49 -10.48
N GLY A 274 6.79 -1.48 -10.66
CA GLY A 274 7.43 -1.15 -11.94
C GLY A 274 7.51 0.37 -12.15
N LYS A 275 6.69 0.92 -13.05
CA LYS A 275 6.72 2.36 -13.42
C LYS A 275 6.07 3.29 -12.40
N HIS A 276 5.42 2.73 -11.38
CA HIS A 276 4.80 3.48 -10.29
C HIS A 276 5.85 3.95 -9.28
N LYS A 277 5.63 5.12 -8.69
CA LYS A 277 6.53 5.72 -7.69
C LYS A 277 6.68 4.85 -6.46
N TYR A 278 5.61 4.19 -6.03
CA TYR A 278 5.63 3.28 -4.88
C TYR A 278 5.27 1.86 -5.31
N SER A 279 5.87 0.87 -4.65
CA SER A 279 5.53 -0.54 -4.84
C SER A 279 5.66 -1.33 -3.55
N ILE A 280 4.87 -2.39 -3.42
CA ILE A 280 4.99 -3.37 -2.35
C ILE A 280 6.10 -4.38 -2.70
N SER A 281 6.88 -4.79 -1.68
CA SER A 281 7.85 -5.88 -1.84
C SER A 281 7.15 -7.21 -2.17
N PRO A 282 7.66 -8.02 -3.10
CA PRO A 282 7.11 -9.34 -3.42
C PRO A 282 6.95 -10.30 -2.22
N GLU A 283 7.66 -10.06 -1.13
CA GLU A 283 7.52 -10.82 0.12
C GLU A 283 6.20 -10.55 0.86
N GLU A 284 5.54 -9.43 0.57
CA GLU A 284 4.34 -8.98 1.29
C GLU A 284 3.04 -9.35 0.57
N TYR A 285 3.01 -10.52 -0.06
CA TYR A 285 1.83 -10.99 -0.82
C TYR A 285 0.58 -11.16 0.05
N ILE A 286 0.75 -11.46 1.34
CA ILE A 286 -0.37 -11.53 2.30
C ILE A 286 -0.95 -10.15 2.55
N PHE A 287 -0.08 -9.14 2.72
CA PHE A 287 -0.51 -7.77 2.96
C PHE A 287 -1.20 -7.18 1.72
N ALA A 288 -0.64 -7.41 0.53
CA ALA A 288 -1.27 -7.01 -0.72
C ALA A 288 -2.63 -7.69 -0.94
N ALA A 289 -2.74 -9.00 -0.66
CA ALA A 289 -4.01 -9.71 -0.76
C ALA A 289 -5.05 -9.19 0.24
N LEU A 290 -4.62 -8.91 1.47
CA LEU A 290 -5.47 -8.36 2.52
C LEU A 290 -6.03 -6.98 2.17
N ASN A 291 -5.20 -6.07 1.64
CA ASN A 291 -5.66 -4.75 1.21
C ASN A 291 -6.71 -4.86 0.09
N LEU A 292 -6.39 -5.59 -0.99
CA LEU A 292 -7.32 -5.79 -2.10
C LEU A 292 -8.63 -6.46 -1.63
N TYR A 293 -8.55 -7.40 -0.68
CA TYR A 293 -9.72 -8.02 -0.10
C TYR A 293 -10.58 -7.01 0.66
N LEU A 294 -9.98 -6.19 1.54
CA LEU A 294 -10.70 -5.15 2.28
C LEU A 294 -11.35 -4.12 1.34
N ASP A 295 -10.68 -3.74 0.26
CA ASP A 295 -11.26 -2.81 -0.72
C ASP A 295 -12.52 -3.40 -1.35
N ILE A 296 -12.44 -4.63 -1.84
CA ILE A 296 -13.56 -5.33 -2.49
C ILE A 296 -14.73 -5.53 -1.51
N ILE A 297 -14.44 -5.93 -0.26
CA ILE A 297 -15.48 -6.13 0.76
C ILE A 297 -16.16 -4.80 1.14
N ASN A 298 -15.40 -3.72 1.29
CA ASN A 298 -15.99 -2.42 1.59
C ASN A 298 -16.83 -1.90 0.42
N ILE A 299 -16.35 -2.03 -0.84
CA ILE A 299 -17.15 -1.74 -2.02
C ILE A 299 -18.46 -2.55 -1.99
N PHE A 300 -18.39 -3.85 -1.68
CA PHE A 300 -19.58 -4.70 -1.55
C PHE A 300 -20.56 -4.20 -0.49
N LEU A 301 -20.09 -3.93 0.73
CA LEU A 301 -20.94 -3.45 1.82
C LEU A 301 -21.60 -2.10 1.49
N TYR A 302 -20.86 -1.19 0.86
CA TYR A 302 -21.41 0.10 0.45
C TYR A 302 -22.43 -0.03 -0.68
N ILE A 303 -22.15 -0.84 -1.70
CA ILE A 303 -23.12 -1.11 -2.78
C ILE A 303 -24.37 -1.79 -2.22
N LEU A 304 -24.21 -2.77 -1.31
CA LEU A 304 -25.32 -3.44 -0.64
C LEU A 304 -26.17 -2.45 0.16
N THR A 305 -25.52 -1.53 0.88
CA THR A 305 -26.19 -0.46 1.63
C THR A 305 -26.96 0.47 0.70
N ILE A 306 -26.39 0.85 -0.45
CA ILE A 306 -27.06 1.69 -1.46
C ILE A 306 -28.32 0.98 -1.99
N ILE A 307 -28.20 -0.29 -2.37
CA ILE A 307 -29.33 -1.07 -2.90
C ILE A 307 -30.41 -1.25 -1.84
N GLY A 308 -30.06 -1.58 -0.60
CA GLY A 308 -31.02 -1.72 0.48
C GLY A 308 -31.76 -0.41 0.76
N ALA A 309 -31.02 0.69 0.94
CA ALA A 309 -31.61 2.00 1.23
C ALA A 309 -32.44 2.59 0.07
N ALA A 310 -32.20 2.16 -1.17
CA ALA A 310 -32.97 2.59 -2.35
C ALA A 310 -34.26 1.77 -2.56
N ARG A 311 -34.36 0.57 -1.97
CA ARG A 311 -35.53 -0.33 -2.13
C ARG A 311 -36.51 -0.24 -0.96
N ASP A 312 -36.02 0.04 0.24
CA ASP A 312 -36.81 0.25 1.46
C ASP A 312 -37.35 1.69 1.55
#